data_AF-A0A1V5NDE1-F1
#
_entry.id   AF-A0A1V5NDE1-F1
#
_cell.length_a   1.000
_cell.length_b   1.000
_cell.length_c   1.000
_cell.angle_alpha   90.00
_cell.angle_beta   90.00
_cell.angle_gamma   90.00
#
_symmetry.space_group_name_H-M   'P 1'
#
loop_
_entity.id
_entity.type
_entity.pdbx_description
1 polymer ?
#
loop_
_entity_poly.entity_id
_entity_poly.type
_entity_poly.pdbx_seq_one_letter_code
_entity_poly.pdbx_strand_id
1 'polypeptide(L)'
;MFGKEYADAFFKKLPNKDIVATATAFTAISIANAYRKFLRAEPDEVILCGGGAKNNTLVKMLKENIKAKVLFTNDLGISSDAKEAVSFAILAYATINRKPNNVPSATGASEPVILGKITK
;
A
#
# COMPACT_ATOMS: atom_id res chain seq x y z
N MET A 1 5.92 -14.77 5.34
CA MET A 1 4.75 -14.55 6.22
C MET A 1 3.44 -14.83 5.48
N PHE A 2 3.17 -14.21 4.33
CA PHE A 2 1.97 -14.47 3.50
C PHE A 2 2.31 -15.19 2.18
N GLY A 3 3.01 -16.34 2.28
CA GLY A 3 3.42 -17.14 1.11
C GLY A 3 2.41 -18.24 0.76
N LYS A 4 2.79 -19.15 -0.15
CA LYS A 4 1.94 -20.27 -0.60
C LYS A 4 1.47 -21.14 0.57
N GLU A 5 2.35 -21.47 1.51
CA GLU A 5 2.05 -22.32 2.65
C GLU A 5 1.00 -21.69 3.58
N TYR A 6 1.06 -20.37 3.74
CA TYR A 6 0.06 -19.62 4.50
C TYR A 6 -1.29 -19.63 3.78
N ALA A 7 -1.29 -19.40 2.47
CA ALA A 7 -2.51 -19.42 1.66
C ALA A 7 -3.16 -20.82 1.69
N ASP A 8 -2.38 -21.89 1.51
CA ASP A 8 -2.85 -23.27 1.57
C ASP A 8 -3.47 -23.60 2.94
N ALA A 9 -2.85 -23.15 4.03
CA ALA A 9 -3.39 -23.33 5.38
C ALA A 9 -4.67 -22.50 5.62
N PHE A 10 -4.77 -21.31 5.02
CA PHE A 10 -5.95 -20.47 5.09
C PHE A 10 -7.13 -21.07 4.31
N PHE A 11 -6.88 -21.57 3.09
CA PHE A 11 -7.90 -22.17 2.22
C PHE A 11 -8.55 -23.39 2.85
N LYS A 12 -7.79 -24.22 3.56
CA LYS A 12 -8.30 -25.42 4.25
C LYS A 12 -9.29 -25.12 5.39
N LYS A 13 -9.32 -23.87 5.89
CA LYS A 13 -10.18 -23.48 7.02
C LYS A 13 -11.55 -22.96 6.60
N LEU A 14 -11.78 -22.74 5.30
CA LEU A 14 -12.96 -22.07 4.78
C LEU A 14 -13.57 -22.85 3.61
N PRO A 15 -14.90 -22.80 3.43
CA PRO A 15 -15.52 -23.26 2.19
C PRO A 15 -14.97 -22.50 0.99
N ASN A 16 -14.79 -23.17 -0.16
CA ASN A 16 -14.20 -22.57 -1.37
C ASN A 16 -14.86 -21.24 -1.77
N LYS A 17 -16.19 -21.13 -1.66
CA LYS A 17 -16.95 -19.92 -2.00
C LYS A 17 -16.64 -18.72 -1.09
N ASP A 18 -16.17 -18.96 0.13
CA ASP A 18 -15.96 -17.92 1.14
C ASP A 18 -14.50 -17.45 1.21
N ILE A 19 -13.57 -18.19 0.59
CA ILE A 19 -12.12 -17.89 0.64
C ILE A 19 -11.82 -16.48 0.15
N VAL A 20 -12.26 -16.12 -1.06
CA VAL A 20 -11.94 -14.83 -1.69
C VAL A 20 -12.61 -13.69 -0.93
N ALA A 21 -13.87 -13.86 -0.51
CA ALA A 21 -14.60 -12.87 0.27
C ALA A 21 -13.91 -12.62 1.62
N THR A 22 -13.52 -13.69 2.32
CA THR A 22 -12.85 -13.60 3.62
C THR A 22 -11.46 -12.98 3.51
N ALA A 23 -10.67 -13.35 2.50
CA ALA A 23 -9.34 -12.75 2.26
C ALA A 23 -9.45 -11.25 1.92
N THR A 24 -10.47 -10.87 1.14
CA THR A 24 -10.74 -9.46 0.81
C THR A 24 -11.13 -8.67 2.06
N ALA A 25 -12.04 -9.20 2.87
CA ALA A 25 -12.46 -8.58 4.13
C ALA A 25 -11.29 -8.48 5.12
N PHE A 26 -10.49 -9.53 5.27
CA PHE A 26 -9.28 -9.52 6.08
C PHE A 26 -8.33 -8.40 5.66
N THR A 27 -8.12 -8.23 4.36
CA THR A 27 -7.28 -7.15 3.81
C THR A 27 -7.84 -5.78 4.21
N ALA A 28 -9.12 -5.50 3.94
CA ALA A 28 -9.76 -4.22 4.27
C ALA A 28 -9.70 -3.90 5.77
N ILE A 29 -10.04 -4.87 6.62
CA ILE A 29 -10.06 -4.72 8.08
C ILE A 29 -8.64 -4.53 8.62
N SER A 30 -7.65 -5.27 8.09
CA SER A 30 -6.25 -5.12 8.51
C SER A 30 -5.72 -3.70 8.24
N ILE A 31 -6.05 -3.13 7.08
CA ILE A 31 -5.69 -1.75 6.72
C ILE A 31 -6.36 -0.76 7.67
N ALA A 32 -7.67 -0.89 7.89
CA ALA A 32 -8.40 0.00 8.80
C ALA A 32 -7.89 -0.09 10.25
N ASN A 33 -7.53 -1.30 10.72
CA ASN A 33 -6.93 -1.49 12.03
C ASN A 33 -5.56 -0.82 12.14
N ALA A 34 -4.74 -0.88 11.08
CA ALA A 34 -3.47 -0.18 11.04
C ALA A 34 -3.66 1.34 11.11
N TYR A 35 -4.68 1.89 10.43
CA TYR A 35 -5.00 3.33 10.50
C TYR A 35 -5.30 3.74 11.94
N ARG A 36 -6.22 3.04 12.61
CA ARG A 36 -6.59 3.32 14.01
C ARG A 36 -5.42 3.19 14.99
N LYS A 37 -4.49 2.27 14.70
CA LYS A 37 -3.37 1.98 15.60
C LYS A 37 -2.21 2.97 15.44
N PHE A 38 -1.92 3.39 14.21
CA PHE A 38 -0.66 4.08 13.90
C PHE A 38 -0.84 5.54 13.48
N LEU A 39 -2.03 5.96 13.05
CA LEU A 39 -2.29 7.37 12.75
C LEU A 39 -2.65 8.13 14.03
N ARG A 40 -2.21 9.39 14.11
CA ARG A 40 -2.54 10.29 15.23
C ARG A 40 -4.00 10.79 15.17
N ALA A 41 -4.56 10.83 13.97
CA ALA A 41 -5.94 11.22 13.68
C ALA A 41 -6.41 10.51 12.40
N GLU A 42 -7.72 10.41 12.21
CA GLU A 42 -8.30 9.94 10.96
C GLU A 42 -7.94 10.91 9.82
N PRO A 43 -7.56 10.41 8.63
CA PRO A 43 -7.24 11.27 7.51
C PRO A 43 -8.52 11.83 6.85
N ASP A 44 -8.44 13.03 6.30
CA ASP A 44 -9.53 13.61 5.51
C ASP A 44 -9.72 12.86 4.18
N GLU A 45 -8.60 12.47 3.55
CA GLU A 45 -8.57 11.83 2.24
C GLU A 45 -7.63 10.61 2.22
N VAL A 46 -8.04 9.58 1.46
CA VAL A 46 -7.25 8.37 1.19
C VAL A 46 -7.16 8.18 -0.31
N ILE A 47 -5.94 8.21 -0.84
CA ILE A 47 -5.70 8.06 -2.28
C ILE A 47 -5.28 6.61 -2.56
N LEU A 48 -6.14 5.85 -3.24
CA LEU A 48 -5.87 4.46 -3.61
C LEU A 48 -5.04 4.36 -4.89
N CYS A 49 -4.12 3.40 -4.88
CA CYS A 49 -3.26 3.04 -6.01
C CYS A 49 -3.02 1.52 -6.08
N GLY A 50 -2.37 1.07 -7.16
CA GLY A 50 -2.04 -0.32 -7.41
C GLY A 50 -3.23 -1.17 -7.86
N GLY A 51 -2.99 -2.45 -8.11
CA GLY A 51 -4.02 -3.37 -8.62
C GLY A 51 -5.23 -3.52 -7.68
N GLY A 52 -5.05 -3.39 -6.36
CA GLY A 52 -6.13 -3.46 -5.38
C GLY A 52 -7.19 -2.37 -5.54
N ALA A 53 -6.82 -1.20 -6.09
CA ALA A 53 -7.75 -0.11 -6.37
C ALA A 53 -8.79 -0.48 -7.46
N LYS A 54 -8.49 -1.48 -8.31
CA LYS A 54 -9.41 -2.01 -9.34
C LYS A 54 -10.42 -3.03 -8.78
N ASN A 55 -10.27 -3.47 -7.52
CA ASN A 55 -11.18 -4.40 -6.86
C ASN A 55 -12.31 -3.64 -6.15
N ASN A 56 -13.48 -3.54 -6.80
CA ASN A 56 -14.64 -2.82 -6.28
C ASN A 56 -15.12 -3.34 -4.92
N THR A 57 -15.01 -4.64 -4.66
CA THR A 57 -15.39 -5.23 -3.37
C THR A 57 -14.45 -4.78 -2.26
N LEU A 58 -13.13 -4.79 -2.52
CA LEU A 58 -12.14 -4.28 -1.56
C LEU A 58 -12.34 -2.79 -1.29
N VAL A 59 -12.55 -1.99 -2.35
CA VAL A 59 -12.80 -0.55 -2.23
C VAL A 59 -14.05 -0.28 -1.40
N LYS A 60 -15.14 -1.03 -1.64
CA LYS A 60 -16.37 -0.92 -0.84
C LYS A 60 -16.10 -1.23 0.63
N MET A 61 -15.44 -2.35 0.93
CA MET A 61 -15.10 -2.73 2.30
C MET A 61 -14.16 -1.72 2.99
N LEU A 62 -13.22 -1.11 2.26
CA LEU A 62 -12.38 -0.05 2.79
C LEU A 62 -13.22 1.20 3.15
N LYS A 63 -14.12 1.63 2.26
CA LYS A 63 -15.04 2.76 2.51
C LYS A 63 -15.96 2.53 3.72
N GLU A 64 -16.33 1.28 3.98
CA GLU A 64 -17.13 0.91 5.16
C GLU A 64 -16.32 0.96 6.47
N ASN A 65 -15.00 0.79 6.41
CA ASN A 65 -14.15 0.65 7.59
C ASN A 65 -13.27 1.87 7.91
N ILE A 66 -13.09 2.80 6.96
CA ILE A 66 -12.25 3.99 7.06
C ILE A 66 -13.11 5.24 6.91
N LYS A 67 -12.99 6.19 7.83
CA LYS A 67 -13.78 7.43 7.84
C LYS A 67 -13.06 8.56 7.09
N ALA A 68 -12.78 8.33 5.81
CA ALA A 68 -12.07 9.27 4.96
C ALA A 68 -12.67 9.30 3.54
N LYS A 69 -12.50 10.41 2.84
CA LYS A 69 -12.86 10.52 1.43
C LYS A 69 -11.88 9.70 0.59
N VAL A 70 -12.38 8.67 -0.09
CA VAL A 70 -11.57 7.81 -0.94
C VAL A 70 -11.46 8.39 -2.35
N LEU A 71 -10.23 8.63 -2.80
CA LEU A 71 -9.83 9.10 -4.13
C LEU A 71 -8.99 8.03 -4.83
N PHE A 72 -8.80 8.15 -6.14
CA PHE A 72 -7.88 7.32 -6.90
C PHE A 72 -6.74 8.14 -7.47
N THR A 73 -5.54 7.58 -7.53
CA THR A 73 -4.37 8.21 -8.17
C THR A 73 -4.67 8.67 -9.60
N ASN A 74 -5.46 7.89 -10.34
CA ASN A 74 -5.88 8.23 -11.71
C ASN A 74 -6.70 9.54 -11.76
N ASP A 75 -7.54 9.80 -10.75
CA ASP A 75 -8.35 11.04 -10.68
C ASP A 75 -7.46 12.28 -10.46
N LEU A 76 -6.24 12.08 -9.96
CA LEU A 76 -5.24 13.11 -9.74
C LEU A 76 -4.25 13.24 -10.91
N GLY A 77 -4.53 12.57 -12.05
CA GLY A 77 -3.67 12.60 -13.23
C GLY A 77 -2.41 11.71 -13.12
N ILE A 78 -2.31 10.88 -12.09
CA ILE A 78 -1.19 9.95 -11.91
C ILE A 78 -1.66 8.55 -12.24
N SER A 79 -1.11 7.96 -13.31
CA SER A 79 -1.42 6.57 -13.65
C SER A 79 -1.02 5.63 -12.51
N SER A 80 -2.00 4.90 -11.98
CA SER A 80 -1.80 3.89 -10.94
C SER A 80 -0.78 2.81 -11.33
N ASP A 81 -0.73 2.45 -12.61
CA ASP A 81 0.20 1.42 -13.11
C ASP A 81 1.63 1.99 -13.27
N ALA A 82 1.78 3.31 -13.47
CA ALA A 82 3.07 3.97 -13.61
C ALA A 82 3.66 4.46 -12.27
N LYS A 83 2.85 4.60 -11.22
CA LYS A 83 3.22 5.27 -9.97
C LYS A 83 4.49 4.69 -9.33
N GLU A 84 4.66 3.37 -9.33
CA GLU A 84 5.85 2.73 -8.76
C GLU A 84 7.09 2.96 -9.63
N ALA A 85 6.97 2.86 -10.95
CA ALA A 85 8.06 3.15 -11.88
C ALA A 85 8.53 4.61 -11.77
N VAL A 86 7.60 5.56 -11.69
CA VAL A 86 7.92 6.98 -11.45
C VAL A 86 8.60 7.18 -10.09
N SER A 87 8.16 6.46 -9.05
CA SER A 87 8.81 6.52 -7.74
C SER A 87 10.29 6.09 -7.81
N PHE A 88 10.61 5.02 -8.55
CA PHE A 88 12.00 4.62 -8.78
C PHE A 88 12.80 5.65 -9.58
N ALA A 89 12.19 6.29 -10.59
CA ALA A 89 12.85 7.35 -11.35
C ALA A 89 13.21 8.55 -10.45
N ILE A 90 12.32 8.93 -9.53
CA ILE A 90 12.57 9.98 -8.54
C ILE A 90 13.71 9.57 -7.59
N LEU A 91 13.70 8.32 -7.10
CA LEU A 91 14.78 7.80 -6.25
C LEU A 91 16.13 7.86 -6.97
N ALA A 92 16.19 7.40 -8.23
CA ALA A 92 17.40 7.43 -9.05
C ALA A 92 17.90 8.86 -9.32
N TYR A 93 16.98 9.80 -9.63
CA TYR A 93 17.32 11.21 -9.78
C TYR A 93 17.95 11.76 -8.50
N ALA A 94 17.39 11.44 -7.33
CA ALA A 94 17.96 11.85 -6.04
C ALA A 94 19.35 11.24 -5.81
N THR A 95 19.57 9.96 -6.17
CA THR A 95 20.89 9.31 -6.09
C THR A 95 21.92 10.02 -6.96
N ILE A 96 21.59 10.35 -8.22
CA ILE A 96 22.47 11.06 -9.16
C ILE A 96 22.86 12.44 -8.60
N ASN A 97 21.90 13.12 -7.97
CA ASN A 97 22.10 14.45 -7.36
C ASN A 97 22.65 14.39 -5.92
N ARG A 98 23.02 13.20 -5.41
CA ARG A 98 23.51 12.98 -4.05
C ARG A 98 22.61 13.56 -2.95
N LYS A 99 21.29 13.43 -3.13
CA LYS A 99 20.29 13.85 -2.15
C LYS A 99 19.77 12.61 -1.39
N PRO A 100 19.68 12.62 -0.05
CA PRO A 100 19.02 11.56 0.70
C PRO A 100 17.60 11.33 0.19
N ASN A 101 17.21 10.06 0.04
CA ASN A 101 15.95 9.64 -0.58
C ASN A 101 15.24 8.52 0.21
N ASN A 102 15.67 8.26 1.43
CA ASN A 102 14.90 7.51 2.43
C ASN A 102 14.07 8.47 3.30
N VAL A 103 13.11 7.91 4.03
CA VAL A 103 12.34 8.63 5.05
C VAL A 103 12.57 7.93 6.40
N PRO A 104 13.52 8.40 7.23
CA PRO A 104 13.89 7.72 8.48
C PRO A 104 12.70 7.41 9.41
N SER A 105 11.74 8.32 9.50
CA SER A 105 10.51 8.13 10.29
C SER A 105 9.61 6.99 9.79
N ALA A 106 9.74 6.58 8.53
CA ALA A 106 9.01 5.47 7.95
C ALA A 106 9.85 4.18 7.91
N THR A 107 11.17 4.28 7.75
CA THR A 107 12.06 3.11 7.59
C THR A 107 12.71 2.65 8.89
N GLY A 108 12.72 3.47 9.94
CA GLY A 108 13.46 3.23 11.18
C GLY A 108 14.97 3.44 11.05
N ALA A 109 15.45 4.11 10.00
CA ALA A 109 16.86 4.43 9.85
C ALA A 109 17.28 5.48 10.89
N SER A 110 18.53 5.42 11.37
CA SER A 110 19.08 6.40 12.32
C SER A 110 19.31 7.78 11.70
N GLU A 111 19.52 7.84 10.39
CA GLU A 111 19.82 9.07 9.67
C GLU A 111 19.29 9.05 8.21
N PRO A 112 19.14 10.23 7.58
CA PRO A 112 18.89 10.32 6.15
C PRO A 112 20.09 9.83 5.34
N VAL A 113 19.86 8.92 4.39
CA VAL A 113 20.90 8.33 3.53
C VAL A 113 20.49 8.35 2.05
N ILE A 114 21.48 8.29 1.18
CA ILE A 114 21.29 8.13 -0.27
C ILE A 114 21.14 6.64 -0.56
N LEU A 115 19.95 6.22 -0.97
CA LEU A 115 19.66 4.87 -1.46
C LEU A 115 20.07 4.74 -2.94
N GLY A 116 20.40 3.51 -3.35
CA GLY A 116 20.72 3.16 -4.73
C GLY A 116 22.22 3.03 -5.01
N LYS A 117 22.55 2.40 -6.14
CA LYS A 117 23.93 2.21 -6.63
C LYS A 117 23.99 2.57 -8.11
N ILE A 118 24.97 3.39 -8.49
CA ILE A 118 25.23 3.72 -9.91
C ILE A 118 26.15 2.65 -10.48
N THR A 119 25.66 1.94 -11.49
CA THR A 119 26.46 0.98 -12.28
C THR A 119 26.69 1.59 -13.65
N LYS A 120 27.93 1.52 -14.14
CA LYS A 120 28.33 1.97 -15.47
C LYS A 120 28.33 0.79 -16.44
#